data_AF-B6H657-F1
#
_entry.id   AF-B6H657-F1
#
_cell.length_a   1.000
_cell.length_b   1.000
_cell.length_c   1.000
_cell.angle_alpha   90.00
_cell.angle_beta   90.00
_cell.angle_gamma   90.00
#
_symmetry.space_group_name_H-M   'P 1'
#
loop_
_entity.id
_entity.type
_entity.pdbx_description
1 polymer ?
#
loop_
_entity_poly.entity_id
_entity_poly.type
_entity_poly.pdbx_seq_one_letter_code
_entity_poly.pdbx_strand_id
1 'polypeptide(L)'
;MNTLGCSLGYDSTIKFSREPPLTIQHGASLTVSVVVMFGESNRLSSASTQAFAVNVFLVDEYGTRTSGGLQGSLTSNIQFPSNQHAHGLALFNDLAIYQTGRRRLRVLRGSFSAAGMTIEARADSDIFHISK
;
A
#
# COMPACT_ATOMS: atom_id res chain seq x y z
N MET A 1 -17.04 -15.46 -32.97
CA MET A 1 -17.39 -14.47 -31.93
C MET A 1 -16.58 -14.81 -30.69
N ASN A 2 -15.46 -14.12 -30.45
CA ASN A 2 -14.65 -14.29 -29.25
C ASN A 2 -14.67 -12.98 -28.44
N THR A 3 -15.02 -13.12 -27.17
CA THR A 3 -14.97 -12.11 -26.11
C THR A 3 -13.53 -11.80 -25.70
N LEU A 4 -13.18 -10.52 -25.50
CA LEU A 4 -12.13 -10.10 -24.57
C LEU A 4 -12.49 -8.70 -24.04
N GLY A 5 -12.76 -8.63 -22.74
CA GLY A 5 -13.07 -7.40 -22.02
C GLY A 5 -11.85 -6.49 -21.93
N CYS A 6 -12.02 -5.23 -22.28
CA CYS A 6 -11.04 -4.19 -22.00
C CYS A 6 -11.21 -3.74 -20.54
N SER A 7 -10.50 -4.38 -19.63
CA SER A 7 -10.05 -3.68 -18.43
C SER A 7 -8.90 -2.78 -18.86
N LEU A 8 -9.12 -1.47 -18.90
CA LEU A 8 -8.06 -0.47 -18.97
C LEU A 8 -7.31 -0.46 -17.62
N GLY A 9 -6.56 -1.53 -17.35
CA GLY A 9 -5.77 -1.70 -16.14
C GLY A 9 -4.36 -1.18 -16.36
N TYR A 10 -4.07 0.01 -15.83
CA TYR A 10 -2.71 0.53 -15.74
C TYR A 10 -1.84 -0.48 -14.98
N ASP A 11 -0.82 -0.99 -15.66
CA ASP A 11 -0.08 -2.23 -15.40
C ASP A 11 0.86 -2.17 -14.16
N SER A 12 0.37 -1.60 -13.08
CA SER A 12 1.15 -1.12 -11.95
C SER A 12 0.61 -1.72 -10.66
N THR A 13 1.42 -2.56 -10.02
CA THR A 13 0.99 -3.39 -8.88
C THR A 13 1.64 -2.91 -7.60
N ILE A 14 1.04 -3.26 -6.46
CA ILE A 14 1.63 -3.07 -5.14
C ILE A 14 1.54 -4.35 -4.33
N LYS A 15 2.54 -4.61 -3.49
CA LYS A 15 2.56 -5.77 -2.60
C LYS A 15 3.37 -5.48 -1.34
N PHE A 16 3.02 -6.12 -0.23
CA PHE A 16 3.88 -6.14 0.94
C PHE A 16 5.21 -6.81 0.57
N SER A 17 6.34 -6.21 0.95
CA SER A 17 7.65 -6.84 0.73
C SER A 17 7.82 -8.05 1.67
N ARG A 18 7.18 -7.98 2.83
CA ARG A 18 7.04 -9.05 3.82
C ARG A 18 5.70 -8.88 4.53
N GLU A 19 5.00 -9.97 4.74
CA GLU A 19 3.76 -9.98 5.51
C GLU A 19 4.02 -9.57 6.98
N PRO A 20 3.07 -8.89 7.64
CA PRO A 20 3.14 -8.62 9.06
C PRO A 20 3.31 -9.92 9.87
N PRO A 21 3.93 -9.87 11.06
CA PRO A 21 3.95 -11.00 11.97
C PRO A 21 2.53 -11.51 12.26
N LEU A 22 2.34 -12.84 12.34
CA LEU A 22 1.04 -13.46 12.61
C LEU A 22 0.41 -13.00 13.93
N THR A 23 1.24 -12.62 14.90
CA THR A 23 0.82 -12.04 16.18
C THR A 23 1.64 -10.79 16.45
N ILE A 24 0.96 -9.71 16.83
CA ILE A 24 1.55 -8.42 17.21
C ILE A 24 0.99 -8.05 18.58
N GLN A 25 1.83 -7.50 19.46
CA GLN A 25 1.35 -6.99 20.75
C GLN A 25 0.68 -5.63 20.59
N HIS A 26 -0.39 -5.38 21.33
CA HIS A 26 -1.08 -4.09 21.34
C HIS A 26 -0.10 -2.94 21.65
N GLY A 27 -0.07 -1.94 20.76
CA GLY A 27 0.81 -0.78 20.87
C GLY A 27 2.28 -1.04 20.57
N ALA A 28 2.68 -2.26 20.20
CA ALA A 28 4.04 -2.54 19.74
C ALA A 28 4.33 -1.82 18.42
N SER A 29 5.57 -1.34 18.27
CA SER A 29 6.04 -0.74 17.03
C SER A 29 6.15 -1.80 15.93
N LEU A 30 5.68 -1.45 14.74
CA LEU A 30 5.65 -2.26 13.54
C LEU A 30 6.23 -1.45 12.38
N THR A 31 7.19 -2.05 11.68
CA THR A 31 7.65 -1.56 10.39
C THR A 31 7.00 -2.33 9.27
N VAL A 32 6.47 -1.61 8.28
CA VAL A 32 5.86 -2.19 7.08
C VAL A 32 6.53 -1.61 5.85
N SER A 33 6.87 -2.48 4.91
CA SER A 33 7.48 -2.12 3.65
C SER A 33 6.66 -2.67 2.48
N VAL A 34 6.43 -1.83 1.47
CA VAL A 34 5.59 -2.14 0.32
C VAL A 34 6.40 -1.92 -0.94
N VAL A 35 6.48 -2.95 -1.78
CA VAL A 35 7.06 -2.85 -3.12
C VAL A 35 5.97 -2.38 -4.07
N VAL A 36 6.27 -1.33 -4.83
CA VAL A 36 5.44 -0.80 -5.89
C VAL A 36 6.11 -1.10 -7.21
N MET A 37 5.43 -1.78 -8.12
CA MET A 37 5.94 -2.05 -9.46
C MET A 37 5.19 -1.15 -10.45
N PHE A 38 5.94 -0.45 -11.29
CA PHE A 38 5.38 0.45 -12.31
C PHE A 38 5.38 -0.26 -13.65
N GLY A 39 4.22 -0.31 -14.30
CA GLY A 39 4.07 -0.90 -15.62
C GLY A 39 4.79 -0.12 -16.72
N GLU A 40 4.99 -0.76 -17.87
CA GLU A 40 5.75 -0.17 -18.98
C GLU A 40 5.11 1.12 -19.53
N SER A 41 3.77 1.22 -19.50
CA SER A 41 3.01 2.42 -19.87
C SER A 41 3.13 3.56 -18.85
N ASN A 42 3.57 3.24 -17.63
CA ASN A 42 3.81 4.18 -16.54
C ASN A 42 5.31 4.36 -16.28
N ARG A 43 6.17 4.05 -17.28
CA ARG A 43 7.60 4.44 -17.28
C ARG A 43 7.66 5.95 -17.25
N LEU A 44 7.59 6.50 -16.03
CA LEU A 44 7.74 7.91 -15.64
C LEU A 44 7.73 8.78 -16.88
N SER A 45 6.55 8.90 -17.51
CA SER A 45 6.41 9.77 -18.66
C SER A 45 6.96 11.09 -18.18
N SER A 46 7.90 11.67 -18.91
CA SER A 46 8.62 12.91 -18.60
C SER A 46 7.71 14.14 -18.39
N ALA A 47 6.38 13.94 -18.29
CA ALA A 47 5.42 14.80 -17.65
C ALA A 47 5.73 14.93 -16.15
N SER A 48 6.51 15.95 -15.86
CA SER A 48 7.14 16.36 -14.60
C SER A 48 6.20 16.74 -13.44
N THR A 49 4.97 16.21 -13.36
CA THR A 49 3.97 16.69 -12.38
C THR A 49 3.19 15.61 -11.64
N GLN A 50 3.49 14.33 -11.86
CA GLN A 50 2.82 13.25 -11.12
C GLN A 50 3.60 12.90 -9.85
N ALA A 51 2.97 13.12 -8.70
CA ALA A 51 3.48 12.67 -7.40
C ALA A 51 2.76 11.38 -7.00
N PHE A 52 3.46 10.47 -6.34
CA PHE A 52 2.90 9.22 -5.84
C PHE A 52 3.03 9.13 -4.33
N ALA A 53 1.99 8.62 -3.69
CA ALA A 53 1.98 8.33 -2.25
C ALA A 53 1.33 6.97 -1.99
N VAL A 54 1.80 6.29 -0.97
CA VAL A 54 1.19 5.06 -0.47
C VAL A 54 0.62 5.35 0.91
N ASN A 55 -0.63 4.97 1.12
CA ASN A 55 -1.30 5.06 2.42
C ASN A 55 -1.49 3.67 2.99
N VAL A 56 -1.37 3.54 4.31
CA VAL A 56 -1.62 2.29 5.05
C VAL A 56 -2.81 2.47 6.00
N PHE A 57 -3.64 1.44 6.07
CA PHE A 57 -4.84 1.41 6.88
C PHE A 57 -4.94 0.08 7.62
N LEU A 58 -5.52 0.10 8.81
CA LEU A 58 -5.99 -1.12 9.46
C LEU A 58 -7.42 -1.39 8.98
N VAL A 59 -7.69 -2.63 8.61
CA VAL A 59 -9.02 -3.09 8.22
C VAL A 59 -9.38 -4.35 8.99
N ASP A 60 -10.67 -4.67 9.03
CA ASP A 60 -11.13 -5.94 9.57
C ASP A 60 -10.54 -7.15 8.82
N GLU A 61 -10.70 -8.35 9.38
CA GLU A 61 -10.15 -9.59 8.82
C GLU A 61 -10.70 -9.94 7.42
N TYR A 62 -11.86 -9.37 7.07
CA TYR A 62 -12.53 -9.53 5.77
C TYR A 62 -12.12 -8.44 4.76
N GLY A 63 -11.37 -7.43 5.20
CA GLY A 63 -11.00 -6.27 4.40
C GLY A 63 -12.19 -5.37 4.03
N THR A 64 -13.31 -5.42 4.76
CA THR A 64 -14.52 -4.68 4.37
C THR A 64 -14.58 -3.28 4.94
N ARG A 65 -14.14 -3.10 6.19
CA ARG A 65 -14.24 -1.83 6.91
C ARG A 65 -12.88 -1.39 7.41
N THR A 66 -12.62 -0.10 7.27
CA THR A 66 -11.51 0.54 7.97
C THR A 66 -11.76 0.49 9.46
N SER A 67 -10.70 0.21 10.19
CA SER A 67 -10.69 0.08 11.62
C SER A 67 -9.86 1.23 12.18
N GLY A 68 -10.43 1.98 13.13
CA GLY A 68 -9.64 2.93 13.90
C GLY A 68 -8.56 2.21 14.73
N GLY A 69 -7.47 2.88 15.06
CA GLY A 69 -6.46 2.35 15.98
C GLY A 69 -5.10 2.03 15.37
N LEU A 70 -4.90 2.24 14.07
CA LEU A 70 -3.55 2.38 13.50
C LEU A 70 -3.04 3.80 13.75
N GLN A 71 -1.87 3.93 14.36
CA GLN A 71 -1.20 5.21 14.63
C GLN A 71 0.22 5.20 14.04
N GLY A 72 0.80 6.38 13.91
CA GLY A 72 2.14 6.59 13.33
C GLY A 72 2.08 7.30 11.98
N SER A 73 3.13 7.14 11.17
CA SER A 73 3.20 7.71 9.82
C SER A 73 2.39 6.85 8.85
N LEU A 74 1.14 7.22 8.58
CA LEU A 74 0.21 6.42 7.76
C LEU A 74 0.35 6.65 6.24
N THR A 75 1.19 7.60 5.84
CA THR A 75 1.47 7.95 4.46
C THR A 75 2.97 7.91 4.23
N SER A 76 3.40 7.29 3.13
CA SER A 76 4.79 7.19 2.74
C SER A 76 4.95 7.56 1.28
N ASN A 77 6.00 8.33 0.98
CA ASN A 77 6.41 8.59 -0.39
C ASN A 77 7.12 7.36 -0.96
N ILE A 78 7.08 7.22 -2.28
CA ILE A 78 7.78 6.12 -2.96
C ILE A 78 9.25 6.51 -3.14
N GLN A 79 10.14 5.71 -2.57
CA GLN A 79 11.57 5.82 -2.76
C GLN A 79 11.97 4.96 -3.96
N PHE A 80 12.70 5.54 -4.90
CA PHE A 80 13.22 4.84 -6.07
C PHE A 80 14.72 4.59 -5.86
N PRO A 81 15.17 3.33 -5.78
CA PRO A 81 16.59 3.03 -5.77
C PRO A 81 17.25 3.56 -7.05
N SER A 82 18.43 4.15 -6.93
CA SER A 82 19.15 4.81 -8.04
C SER A 82 19.48 3.88 -9.23
N ASN A 83 19.36 2.56 -9.04
CA ASN A 83 19.64 1.53 -10.04
C ASN A 83 18.38 0.81 -10.56
N GLN A 84 17.18 1.14 -10.08
CA GLN A 84 15.95 0.38 -10.35
C GLN A 84 14.76 1.31 -10.61
N HIS A 85 14.57 1.70 -11.87
CA HIS A 85 13.45 2.57 -12.27
C HIS A 85 12.10 1.84 -12.42
N ALA A 86 12.09 0.50 -12.34
CA ALA A 86 10.88 -0.31 -12.55
C ALA A 86 10.08 -0.56 -11.27
N HIS A 87 10.68 -0.35 -10.10
CA HIS A 87 10.00 -0.52 -8.83
C HIS A 87 10.46 0.50 -7.80
N GLY A 88 9.56 0.87 -6.92
CA GLY A 88 9.82 1.72 -5.78
C GLY A 88 9.44 1.04 -4.47
N LEU A 89 9.90 1.63 -3.38
CA LEU A 89 9.66 1.15 -2.03
C LEU A 89 8.95 2.24 -1.22
N ALA A 90 7.84 1.88 -0.59
CA ALA A 90 7.23 2.70 0.44
C ALA A 90 7.51 2.08 1.82
N LEU A 91 8.01 2.89 2.75
CA LEU A 91 8.37 2.47 4.10
C LEU A 91 7.49 3.20 5.12
N PHE A 92 6.88 2.42 6.00
CA PHE A 92 6.10 2.90 7.13
C PHE A 92 6.80 2.44 8.40
N ASN A 93 7.49 3.37 9.05
CA ASN A 93 8.17 3.13 10.32
C ASN A 93 7.28 3.54 11.48
N ASP A 94 7.47 2.89 12.62
CA ASP A 94 6.82 3.24 13.88
C ASP A 94 5.29 3.25 13.80
N LEU A 95 4.72 2.29 13.06
CA LEU A 95 3.29 2.03 13.13
C LEU A 95 2.96 1.34 14.44
N ALA A 96 1.86 1.73 15.08
CA ALA A 96 1.37 1.06 16.28
C ALA A 96 -0.12 0.76 16.15
N ILE A 97 -0.55 -0.41 16.61
CA ILE A 97 -1.94 -0.86 16.52
C ILE A 97 -2.52 -0.98 17.94
N TYR A 98 -3.50 -0.13 18.22
CA TYR A 98 -4.18 -0.04 19.53
C TYR A 98 -5.58 -0.68 19.52
N GLN A 99 -5.80 -1.62 18.61
CA GLN A 99 -7.04 -2.36 18.53
C GLN A 99 -6.76 -3.86 18.46
N THR A 100 -7.22 -4.57 19.50
CA THR A 100 -7.06 -6.02 19.59
C THR A 100 -7.96 -6.77 18.59
N GLY A 101 -7.63 -8.04 18.35
CA GLY A 101 -8.41 -8.93 17.49
C GLY A 101 -7.71 -9.28 16.17
N ARG A 102 -8.43 -9.92 15.25
CA ARG A 102 -7.90 -10.31 13.94
C ARG A 102 -8.07 -9.14 12.97
N ARG A 103 -7.02 -8.80 12.23
CA ARG A 103 -7.00 -7.64 11.32
C ARG A 103 -6.17 -7.94 10.08
N ARG A 104 -6.31 -7.07 9.08
CA ARG A 104 -5.36 -6.95 7.97
C ARG A 104 -4.84 -5.51 7.89
N LEU A 105 -3.68 -5.34 7.28
CA LEU A 105 -3.25 -4.05 6.77
C LEU A 105 -3.68 -3.93 5.31
N ARG A 106 -4.18 -2.75 4.95
CA ARG A 106 -4.46 -2.37 3.56
C ARG A 106 -3.52 -1.27 3.17
N VAL A 107 -2.91 -1.42 2.00
CA VAL A 107 -2.12 -0.36 1.38
C VAL A 107 -2.80 0.10 0.10
N LEU A 108 -2.87 1.40 -0.10
CA LEU A 108 -3.41 2.03 -1.30
C LEU A 108 -2.34 2.93 -1.90
N ARG A 109 -2.07 2.77 -3.20
CA ARG A 109 -1.25 3.71 -3.96
C ARG A 109 -2.14 4.74 -4.61
N GLY A 110 -1.91 6.00 -4.29
CA GLY A 110 -2.48 7.13 -4.98
C GLY A 110 -1.47 7.77 -5.93
N SER A 111 -1.96 8.32 -7.02
CA SER A 111 -1.25 9.33 -7.79
C SER A 111 -1.97 10.67 -7.69
N PHE A 112 -1.17 11.73 -7.67
CA PHE A 112 -1.63 13.10 -7.64
C PHE A 112 -1.11 13.85 -8.86
N SER A 113 -1.98 14.58 -9.52
CA SER A 113 -1.67 15.43 -10.67
C SER A 113 -2.52 16.70 -10.62
N ALA A 114 -2.32 17.61 -11.57
CA ALA A 114 -3.19 18.78 -11.74
C ALA A 114 -4.67 18.41 -11.98
N ALA A 115 -4.94 17.19 -12.49
CA ALA A 115 -6.30 16.70 -12.71
C ALA A 115 -6.97 16.17 -11.42
N GLY A 116 -6.22 16.00 -10.33
CA GLY A 116 -6.71 15.48 -9.05
C GLY A 116 -5.96 14.26 -8.56
N MET A 117 -6.57 13.56 -7.61
CA MET A 117 -6.02 12.36 -6.96
C MET A 117 -6.80 11.11 -7.39
N THR A 118 -6.08 10.08 -7.81
CA THR A 118 -6.65 8.78 -8.17
C THR A 118 -5.98 7.67 -7.38
N ILE A 119 -6.77 6.70 -6.88
CA ILE A 119 -6.22 5.45 -6.32
C ILE A 119 -5.99 4.48 -7.47
N GLU A 120 -4.75 4.06 -7.66
CA GLU A 120 -4.33 3.28 -8.82
C GLU A 120 -4.11 1.81 -8.49
N ALA A 121 -3.77 1.49 -7.24
CA ALA A 121 -3.52 0.12 -6.81
C ALA A 121 -3.83 -0.10 -5.33
N ARG A 122 -4.14 -1.34 -5.00
CA ARG A 122 -4.45 -1.82 -3.65
C ARG A 122 -3.79 -3.16 -3.39
N ALA A 123 -3.31 -3.36 -2.16
CA ALA A 123 -2.99 -4.67 -1.63
C ALA A 123 -3.44 -4.78 -0.17
N ASP A 124 -3.84 -5.99 0.21
CA ASP A 124 -4.19 -6.33 1.58
C ASP A 124 -3.18 -7.37 2.07
N SER A 125 -2.72 -7.24 3.31
CA SER A 125 -1.85 -8.22 3.97
C SER A 125 -2.64 -9.48 4.30
N ASP A 126 -1.93 -10.52 4.69
CA ASP A 126 -2.50 -11.65 5.42
C ASP A 126 -3.14 -11.21 6.74
N ILE A 127 -4.01 -12.07 7.26
CA ILE A 127 -4.67 -11.84 8.55
C ILE A 127 -3.66 -12.09 9.67
N PHE A 128 -3.52 -11.12 10.57
CA PHE A 128 -2.74 -11.25 11.80
C PHE A 128 -3.60 -10.95 13.04
N HIS A 129 -3.13 -11.37 14.20
CA HIS A 129 -3.79 -11.17 15.48
C HIS A 129 -3.06 -10.11 16.32
N ILE A 130 -3.81 -9.16 16.87
CA ILE A 130 -3.30 -8.21 17.85
C ILE A 130 -3.70 -8.71 19.24
N SER A 131 -2.70 -9.17 19.99
CA SER A 131 -2.90 -9.60 21.38
C SER A 131 -3.04 -8.39 22.28
N LYS A 132 -3.59 -8.61 23.48
CA LYS A 132 -3.45 -7.65 24.57
C LYS A 132 -1.99 -7.49 24.98
#